data_AF-D2IHN2-F1
#
_entry.id   AF-D2IHN2-F1
#
_cell.length_a   1.000
_cell.length_b   1.000
_cell.length_c   1.000
_cell.angle_alpha   90.00
_cell.angle_beta   90.00
_cell.angle_gamma   90.00
#
_symmetry.space_group_name_H-M   'P 1'
#
loop_
_entity.id
_entity.type
_entity.pdbx_description
1 polymer ?
#
loop_
_entity_poly.entity_id
_entity_poly.type
_entity_poly.pdbx_seq_one_letter_code
_entity_poly.pdbx_strand_id
1 'polypeptide(L)'
;MKTSSLSFEISELLEKNVGYITQIIGPVLDVASSPGEMPNIYNSLVVKGQNTAGQQIDVTCEVQQLLGNNEVRAVAMSATDGLMRGMSAVDTGAPLSVPVGETTLGRIFNVLGEPVDNLGPVRSNTTSPIHRSAPAFTQLDTKLSIFETGIKVVDLLAPYRRGGKIGLFGGAGVGKTVPITESINNIAKAHGG
;
A
#
# COMPACT_ATOMS: atom_id res chain seq x y z
N MET A 1 -22.04 26.18 -5.86
CA MET A 1 -23.13 25.22 -6.17
C MET A 1 -22.73 24.43 -7.41
N LYS A 2 -21.86 23.40 -7.25
CA LYS A 2 -21.38 22.49 -8.33
C LYS A 2 -20.53 21.34 -7.74
N THR A 3 -21.03 20.73 -6.67
CA THR A 3 -20.32 19.64 -5.94
C THR A 3 -21.07 18.31 -5.97
N SER A 4 -22.17 18.18 -6.73
CA SER A 4 -23.03 16.99 -6.70
C SER A 4 -22.83 15.99 -7.85
N SER A 5 -21.98 16.28 -8.85
CA SER A 5 -21.84 15.41 -10.03
C SER A 5 -20.83 14.27 -9.84
N LEU A 6 -19.72 14.51 -9.11
CA LEU A 6 -18.68 13.49 -8.88
C LEU A 6 -19.10 12.39 -7.90
N SER A 7 -19.97 12.69 -6.94
CA SER A 7 -20.53 11.68 -6.02
C SER A 7 -21.54 10.75 -6.71
N PHE A 8 -22.14 11.20 -7.82
CA PHE A 8 -23.15 10.44 -8.55
C PHE A 8 -22.52 9.41 -9.50
N GLU A 9 -21.41 9.76 -10.18
CA GLU A 9 -20.70 8.85 -11.09
C GLU A 9 -20.03 7.66 -10.36
N ILE A 10 -19.56 7.85 -9.12
CA ILE A 10 -18.99 6.74 -8.33
C ILE A 10 -20.08 5.73 -7.93
N SER A 11 -21.30 6.20 -7.67
CA SER A 11 -22.41 5.34 -7.24
C SER A 11 -22.91 4.40 -8.35
N GLU A 12 -22.72 4.74 -9.61
CA GLU A 12 -23.24 3.98 -10.77
C GLU A 12 -22.23 2.93 -11.29
N LEU A 13 -20.92 3.14 -11.03
CA LEU A 13 -19.87 2.13 -11.25
C LEU A 13 -19.84 1.04 -10.17
N LEU A 14 -20.48 1.27 -9.02
CA LEU A 14 -20.49 0.38 -7.86
C LEU A 14 -21.41 -0.86 -8.00
N GLU A 15 -22.29 -0.93 -9.00
CA GLU A 15 -23.21 -2.07 -9.19
C GLU A 15 -22.62 -3.20 -10.05
N LYS A 16 -21.50 -2.99 -10.73
CA LYS A 16 -20.77 -4.06 -11.45
C LYS A 16 -19.52 -4.37 -10.65
N ASN A 17 -19.19 -5.65 -10.49
CA ASN A 17 -18.02 -6.14 -9.74
C ASN A 17 -18.20 -6.26 -8.20
N VAL A 18 -19.40 -6.68 -7.76
CA VAL A 18 -19.70 -6.98 -6.34
C VAL A 18 -19.60 -8.48 -6.10
N GLY A 19 -18.73 -8.88 -5.18
CA GLY A 19 -18.66 -10.23 -4.61
C GLY A 19 -19.22 -10.30 -3.20
N TYR A 20 -19.25 -11.50 -2.61
CA TYR A 20 -19.72 -11.74 -1.25
C TYR A 20 -18.72 -12.59 -0.47
N ILE A 21 -18.51 -12.25 0.80
CA ILE A 21 -17.61 -13.02 1.67
C ILE A 21 -18.20 -14.40 1.95
N THR A 22 -17.50 -15.46 1.58
CA THR A 22 -17.89 -16.86 1.84
C THR A 22 -17.23 -17.38 3.11
N GLN A 23 -16.00 -16.95 3.39
CA GLN A 23 -15.19 -17.44 4.49
C GLN A 23 -14.27 -16.36 5.07
N ILE A 24 -14.02 -16.45 6.38
CA ILE A 24 -13.14 -15.55 7.14
C ILE A 24 -12.28 -16.42 8.05
N ILE A 25 -10.95 -16.36 7.89
CA ILE A 25 -9.96 -17.09 8.71
C ILE A 25 -8.85 -16.11 9.10
N GLY A 26 -8.95 -15.53 10.30
CA GLY A 26 -8.04 -14.46 10.73
C GLY A 26 -8.07 -13.30 9.71
N PRO A 27 -6.92 -12.86 9.17
CA PRO A 27 -6.87 -11.79 8.18
C PRO A 27 -7.22 -12.25 6.75
N VAL A 28 -7.48 -13.54 6.53
CA VAL A 28 -7.74 -14.11 5.20
C VAL A 28 -9.24 -14.21 4.97
N LEU A 29 -9.69 -13.71 3.82
CA LEU A 29 -11.08 -13.72 3.37
C LEU A 29 -11.17 -14.47 2.06
N ASP A 30 -12.16 -15.35 1.93
CA ASP A 30 -12.54 -15.88 0.62
C ASP A 30 -13.81 -15.14 0.16
N VAL A 31 -13.82 -14.71 -1.10
CA VAL A 31 -14.86 -13.86 -1.69
C VAL A 31 -15.33 -14.48 -3.00
N ALA A 32 -16.61 -14.84 -3.06
CA ALA A 32 -17.24 -15.32 -4.29
C ALA A 32 -17.74 -14.14 -5.13
N SER A 33 -17.43 -14.15 -6.42
CA SER A 33 -17.81 -13.11 -7.38
C SER A 33 -18.74 -13.69 -8.45
N SER A 34 -19.45 -12.83 -9.17
CA SER A 34 -20.26 -13.26 -10.31
C SER A 34 -19.39 -13.86 -11.41
N PRO A 35 -19.90 -14.83 -12.20
CA PRO A 35 -19.16 -15.38 -13.33
C PRO A 35 -18.73 -14.28 -14.32
N GLY A 36 -17.44 -14.23 -14.64
CA GLY A 36 -16.86 -13.23 -15.55
C GLY A 36 -16.48 -11.89 -14.88
N GLU A 37 -16.83 -11.70 -13.61
CA GLU A 37 -16.49 -10.52 -12.79
C GLU A 37 -15.46 -10.89 -11.70
N MET A 38 -14.56 -11.83 -12.01
CA MET A 38 -13.56 -12.27 -11.04
C MET A 38 -12.42 -11.23 -10.95
N PRO A 39 -12.12 -10.71 -9.75
CA PRO A 39 -11.03 -9.76 -9.57
C PRO A 39 -9.67 -10.37 -9.94
N ASN A 40 -8.76 -9.52 -10.43
CA ASN A 40 -7.39 -9.95 -10.68
C ASN A 40 -6.60 -10.09 -9.37
N ILE A 41 -5.51 -10.88 -9.41
CA ILE A 41 -4.52 -10.86 -8.33
C ILE A 41 -3.99 -9.43 -8.18
N TYR A 42 -3.84 -9.00 -6.94
CA TYR A 42 -3.48 -7.64 -6.50
C TYR A 42 -4.57 -6.59 -6.62
N ASN A 43 -5.75 -6.89 -7.16
CA ASN A 43 -6.86 -5.94 -7.06
C ASN A 43 -7.25 -5.71 -5.60
N SER A 44 -7.65 -4.48 -5.30
CA SER A 44 -8.19 -4.13 -4.00
C SER A 44 -9.70 -4.38 -3.95
N LEU A 45 -10.14 -5.06 -2.89
CA LEU A 45 -11.56 -5.25 -2.55
C LEU A 45 -11.92 -4.38 -1.35
N VAL A 46 -13.07 -3.71 -1.41
CA VAL A 46 -13.56 -2.84 -0.34
C VAL A 46 -14.85 -3.42 0.23
N VAL A 47 -14.85 -3.73 1.52
CA VAL A 47 -16.03 -4.16 2.27
C VAL A 47 -16.53 -2.99 3.09
N LYS A 48 -17.68 -2.44 2.70
CA LYS A 48 -18.34 -1.33 3.39
C LYS A 48 -19.74 -1.73 3.83
N GLY A 49 -20.11 -1.33 5.04
CA GLY A 49 -21.46 -1.56 5.54
C GLY A 49 -21.56 -1.45 7.05
N GLN A 50 -22.60 -2.06 7.60
CA GLN A 50 -22.83 -2.14 9.03
C GLN A 50 -23.11 -3.59 9.39
N ASN A 51 -22.51 -4.07 10.49
CA ASN A 51 -22.81 -5.40 10.98
C ASN A 51 -24.12 -5.44 11.80
N THR A 52 -24.56 -6.63 12.19
CA THR A 52 -25.80 -6.82 12.98
C THR A 52 -25.75 -6.11 14.35
N ALA A 53 -24.56 -5.83 14.87
CA ALA A 53 -24.35 -5.10 16.13
C ALA A 53 -24.29 -3.58 15.95
N GLY A 54 -24.49 -3.06 14.73
CA GLY A 54 -24.46 -1.63 14.44
C GLY A 54 -23.05 -1.06 14.25
N GLN A 55 -21.99 -1.87 14.25
CA GLN A 55 -20.63 -1.42 14.00
C GLN A 55 -20.45 -1.07 12.51
N GLN A 56 -19.90 0.11 12.23
CA GLN A 56 -19.51 0.47 10.88
C GLN A 56 -18.28 -0.33 10.46
N ILE A 57 -18.34 -0.85 9.24
CA ILE A 57 -17.29 -1.63 8.61
C ILE A 57 -16.79 -0.85 7.40
N ASP A 58 -15.48 -0.62 7.36
CA ASP A 58 -14.74 -0.16 6.19
C ASP A 58 -13.40 -0.89 6.18
N VAL A 59 -13.35 -2.02 5.48
CA VAL A 59 -12.16 -2.89 5.43
C VAL A 59 -11.71 -3.03 3.99
N THR A 60 -10.49 -2.58 3.73
CA THR A 60 -9.81 -2.79 2.46
C THR A 60 -9.04 -4.10 2.50
N CYS A 61 -9.16 -4.89 1.44
CA CYS A 61 -8.51 -6.17 1.25
C CYS A 61 -7.77 -6.19 -0.09
N GLU A 62 -6.79 -7.07 -0.23
CA GLU A 62 -6.07 -7.29 -1.50
C GLU A 62 -6.16 -8.76 -1.90
N VAL A 63 -6.56 -9.00 -3.15
CA VAL A 63 -6.61 -10.35 -3.73
C VAL A 63 -5.21 -10.92 -3.87
N GLN A 64 -4.98 -12.10 -3.30
CA GLN A 64 -3.69 -12.81 -3.36
C GLN A 64 -3.74 -14.04 -4.27
N GLN A 65 -4.91 -14.66 -4.42
CA GLN A 65 -5.02 -15.94 -5.12
C GLN A 65 -6.41 -16.12 -5.72
N LEU A 66 -6.46 -16.81 -6.87
CA LEU A 66 -7.68 -17.31 -7.47
C LEU A 66 -7.90 -18.76 -7.01
N LEU A 67 -9.03 -19.07 -6.37
CA LEU A 67 -9.32 -20.40 -5.83
C LEU A 67 -10.07 -21.30 -6.83
N GLY A 68 -10.66 -20.72 -7.88
CA GLY A 68 -11.59 -21.39 -8.79
C GLY A 68 -13.04 -21.20 -8.33
N ASN A 69 -14.02 -21.72 -9.09
CA ASN A 69 -15.45 -21.56 -8.81
C ASN A 69 -15.90 -20.09 -8.61
N ASN A 70 -15.26 -19.16 -9.32
CA ASN A 70 -15.45 -17.71 -9.20
C ASN A 70 -15.16 -17.17 -7.79
N GLU A 71 -14.26 -17.83 -7.06
CA GLU A 71 -13.86 -17.43 -5.71
C GLU A 71 -12.39 -16.98 -5.70
N VAL A 72 -12.15 -15.89 -4.98
CA VAL A 72 -10.81 -15.33 -4.76
C VAL A 72 -10.47 -15.32 -3.28
N ARG A 73 -9.19 -15.47 -2.98
CA ARG A 73 -8.66 -15.31 -1.62
C ARG A 73 -8.01 -13.94 -1.52
N ALA A 74 -8.48 -13.15 -0.57
CA ALA A 74 -7.97 -11.84 -0.25
C ALA A 74 -7.39 -11.79 1.17
N VAL A 75 -6.49 -10.84 1.40
CA VAL A 75 -5.94 -10.54 2.73
C VAL A 75 -6.43 -9.15 3.14
N ALA A 76 -7.00 -9.04 4.33
CA ALA A 76 -7.44 -7.78 4.91
C ALA A 76 -6.24 -6.92 5.35
N MET A 77 -6.29 -5.63 5.05
CA MET A 77 -5.27 -4.64 5.43
C MET A 77 -5.54 -3.99 6.79
N SER A 78 -6.62 -4.42 7.46
CA SER A 78 -7.07 -3.95 8.77
C SER A 78 -7.76 -5.09 9.52
N ALA A 79 -8.12 -4.86 10.77
CA ALA A 79 -8.80 -5.86 11.59
C ALA A 79 -10.10 -6.34 10.92
N THR A 80 -10.34 -7.65 10.96
CA THR A 80 -11.53 -8.29 10.39
C THR A 80 -12.68 -8.42 11.41
N ASP A 81 -12.53 -7.81 12.58
CA ASP A 81 -13.54 -7.84 13.65
C ASP A 81 -14.86 -7.24 13.17
N GLY A 82 -15.93 -8.01 13.30
CA GLY A 82 -17.26 -7.60 12.87
C GLY A 82 -17.57 -7.86 11.39
N LEU A 83 -16.62 -8.34 10.59
CA LEU A 83 -16.92 -8.88 9.26
C LEU A 83 -17.78 -10.14 9.37
N MET A 84 -18.72 -10.27 8.45
CA MET A 84 -19.64 -11.40 8.40
C MET A 84 -19.68 -12.01 7.00
N ARG A 85 -19.94 -13.31 6.94
CA ARG A 85 -20.24 -13.99 5.67
C ARG A 85 -21.48 -13.38 5.05
N GLY A 86 -21.48 -13.30 3.72
CA GLY A 86 -22.54 -12.66 2.94
C GLY A 86 -22.44 -11.13 2.85
N MET A 87 -21.47 -10.48 3.53
CA MET A 87 -21.20 -9.07 3.29
C MET A 87 -20.68 -8.86 1.87
N SER A 88 -21.12 -7.77 1.24
CA SER A 88 -20.66 -7.35 -0.09
C SER A 88 -19.21 -6.86 -0.05
N ALA A 89 -18.40 -7.38 -0.97
CA ALA A 89 -17.03 -6.95 -1.22
C ALA A 89 -16.96 -6.39 -2.65
N VAL A 90 -16.66 -5.12 -2.78
CA VAL A 90 -16.60 -4.43 -4.09
C VAL A 90 -15.18 -4.49 -4.62
N ASP A 91 -14.99 -4.98 -5.83
CA ASP A 91 -13.71 -4.87 -6.52
C ASP A 91 -13.50 -3.45 -7.09
N THR A 92 -12.39 -2.83 -6.71
CA THR A 92 -11.98 -1.52 -7.22
C THR A 92 -11.44 -1.57 -8.66
N GLY A 93 -11.15 -2.77 -9.17
CA GLY A 93 -10.61 -2.99 -10.51
C GLY A 93 -9.12 -2.68 -10.65
N ALA A 94 -8.47 -2.22 -9.58
CA ALA A 94 -7.06 -1.83 -9.59
C ALA A 94 -6.36 -2.19 -8.28
N PRO A 95 -5.02 -2.24 -8.27
CA PRO A 95 -4.27 -2.39 -7.03
C PRO A 95 -4.44 -1.20 -6.09
N LEU A 96 -4.23 -1.48 -4.79
CA LEU A 96 -4.16 -0.44 -3.77
C LEU A 96 -3.16 0.65 -4.19
N SER A 97 -3.60 1.90 -4.13
CA SER A 97 -2.83 3.06 -4.56
C SER A 97 -2.67 4.06 -3.43
N VAL A 98 -1.46 4.58 -3.26
CA VAL A 98 -1.09 5.49 -2.17
C VAL A 98 -0.70 6.86 -2.70
N PRO A 99 -0.84 7.95 -1.92
CA PRO A 99 -0.41 9.28 -2.34
C PRO A 99 1.11 9.33 -2.53
N VAL A 100 1.57 10.06 -3.54
CA VAL A 100 2.99 10.26 -3.83
C VAL A 100 3.28 11.74 -4.15
N GLY A 101 4.56 12.12 -4.12
CA GLY A 101 5.02 13.48 -4.40
C GLY A 101 5.44 14.25 -3.14
N GLU A 102 5.84 15.50 -3.31
CA GLU A 102 6.42 16.31 -2.22
C GLU A 102 5.46 16.53 -1.04
N THR A 103 4.15 16.49 -1.28
CA THR A 103 3.12 16.64 -0.23
C THR A 103 3.13 15.51 0.80
N THR A 104 3.82 14.40 0.53
CA THR A 104 3.96 13.28 1.47
C THR A 104 5.17 13.42 2.39
N LEU A 105 6.11 14.35 2.11
CA LEU A 105 7.30 14.54 2.92
C LEU A 105 6.94 15.01 4.34
N GLY A 106 7.56 14.37 5.33
CA GLY A 106 7.32 14.67 6.75
C GLY A 106 5.98 14.18 7.31
N ARG A 107 5.16 13.48 6.51
CA ARG A 107 3.89 12.88 6.93
C ARG A 107 4.08 11.41 7.30
N ILE A 108 3.19 10.89 8.15
CA ILE A 108 3.15 9.45 8.49
C ILE A 108 1.88 8.85 7.90
N PHE A 109 2.04 7.76 7.14
CA PHE A 109 0.94 7.05 6.49
C PHE A 109 0.85 5.60 6.95
N ASN A 110 -0.37 5.06 6.94
CA ASN A 110 -0.59 3.62 7.02
C ASN A 110 -0.41 2.94 5.65
N VAL A 111 -0.62 1.62 5.60
CA VAL A 111 -0.49 0.81 4.37
C VAL A 111 -1.48 1.25 3.28
N LEU A 112 -2.65 1.79 3.67
CA LEU A 112 -3.67 2.29 2.76
C LEU A 112 -3.34 3.68 2.20
N GLY A 113 -2.26 4.31 2.65
CA GLY A 113 -1.90 5.67 2.23
C GLY A 113 -2.68 6.75 2.96
N GLU A 114 -3.31 6.42 4.09
CA GLU A 114 -4.05 7.36 4.92
C GLU A 114 -3.12 7.98 5.97
N PRO A 115 -3.20 9.30 6.20
CA PRO A 115 -2.36 9.97 7.19
C PRO A 115 -2.78 9.59 8.62
N VAL A 116 -1.81 9.17 9.45
CA VAL A 116 -2.01 8.76 10.86
C VAL A 116 -1.28 9.66 11.86
N ASP A 117 -0.75 10.80 11.39
CA ASP A 117 0.01 11.77 12.17
C ASP A 117 -0.85 12.86 12.85
N ASN A 118 -2.18 12.81 12.71
CA ASN A 118 -3.12 13.83 13.22
C ASN A 118 -2.89 15.26 12.65
N LEU A 119 -2.17 15.42 11.54
CA LEU A 119 -1.91 16.72 10.91
C LEU A 119 -2.96 17.08 9.83
N GLY A 120 -4.12 16.42 9.84
CA GLY A 120 -5.18 16.60 8.86
C GLY A 120 -4.92 15.90 7.51
N PRO A 121 -5.79 16.10 6.50
CA PRO A 121 -5.68 15.40 5.22
C PRO A 121 -4.48 15.89 4.39
N VAL A 122 -3.90 14.97 3.61
CA VAL A 122 -2.86 15.30 2.61
C VAL A 122 -3.55 15.60 1.28
N ARG A 123 -3.36 16.82 0.76
CA ARG A 123 -3.84 17.19 -0.58
C ARG A 123 -2.83 16.72 -1.62
N SER A 124 -2.93 15.45 -2.01
CA SER A 124 -2.20 14.94 -3.18
C SER A 124 -3.15 14.84 -4.38
N ASN A 125 -2.68 15.28 -5.54
CA ASN A 125 -3.38 15.07 -6.82
C ASN A 125 -2.90 13.79 -7.53
N THR A 126 -1.87 13.13 -7.00
CA THR A 126 -1.23 11.99 -7.64
C THR A 126 -1.13 10.83 -6.67
N THR A 127 -1.63 9.67 -7.12
CA THR A 127 -1.46 8.39 -6.44
C THR A 127 -0.62 7.45 -7.29
N SER A 128 -0.09 6.39 -6.69
CA SER A 128 0.57 5.32 -7.43
C SER A 128 0.27 3.96 -6.83
N PRO A 129 0.14 2.90 -7.64
CA PRO A 129 -0.10 1.56 -7.15
C PRO A 129 1.10 1.05 -6.36
N ILE A 130 0.84 0.28 -5.30
CA ILE A 130 1.88 -0.36 -4.49
C ILE A 130 2.56 -1.52 -5.24
N HIS A 131 1.84 -2.17 -6.15
CA HIS A 131 2.36 -3.20 -7.03
C HIS A 131 2.78 -2.61 -8.36
N ARG A 132 4.09 -2.65 -8.64
CA ARG A 132 4.68 -2.23 -9.91
C ARG A 132 5.74 -3.22 -10.33
N SER A 133 5.84 -3.45 -11.64
CA SER A 133 6.89 -4.29 -12.20
C SER A 133 8.26 -3.68 -11.89
N ALA A 134 9.26 -4.55 -11.69
CA ALA A 134 10.64 -4.10 -11.61
C ALA A 134 11.06 -3.40 -12.91
N PRO A 135 12.04 -2.47 -12.85
CA PRO A 135 12.58 -1.84 -14.04
C PRO A 135 13.06 -2.88 -15.07
N ALA A 136 12.85 -2.60 -16.35
CA ALA A 136 13.29 -3.49 -17.42
C ALA A 136 14.82 -3.57 -17.47
N PHE A 137 15.38 -4.66 -18.01
CA PHE A 137 16.83 -4.83 -18.14
C PHE A 137 17.51 -3.66 -18.87
N THR A 138 16.86 -3.09 -19.89
CA THR A 138 17.34 -1.94 -20.67
C THR A 138 17.37 -0.63 -19.88
N GLN A 139 16.68 -0.54 -18.74
CA GLN A 139 16.66 0.62 -17.86
C GLN A 139 17.67 0.51 -16.71
N LEU A 140 18.37 -0.62 -16.59
CA LEU A 140 19.35 -0.83 -15.52
C LEU A 140 20.63 -0.04 -15.83
N ASP A 141 21.06 0.77 -14.87
CA ASP A 141 22.36 1.42 -14.94
C ASP A 141 23.47 0.41 -14.61
N THR A 142 24.46 0.32 -15.49
CA THR A 142 25.64 -0.54 -15.32
C THR A 142 26.80 0.19 -14.68
N LYS A 143 26.72 1.52 -14.54
CA LYS A 143 27.80 2.32 -13.94
C LYS A 143 27.81 2.14 -12.43
N LEU A 144 28.94 1.64 -11.94
CA LEU A 144 29.23 1.63 -10.51
C LEU A 144 29.47 3.08 -10.06
N SER A 145 28.54 3.62 -9.29
CA SER A 145 28.70 4.91 -8.62
C SER A 145 28.60 4.72 -7.11
N ILE A 146 29.57 5.31 -6.40
CA ILE A 146 29.60 5.31 -4.93
C ILE A 146 28.61 6.36 -4.44
N PHE A 147 27.93 6.01 -3.36
CA PHE A 147 27.03 6.87 -2.62
C PHE A 147 27.76 7.29 -1.33
N GLU A 148 28.24 8.53 -1.30
CA GLU A 148 28.97 9.07 -0.15
C GLU A 148 27.99 9.35 0.99
N THR A 149 28.20 8.71 2.14
CA THR A 149 27.32 8.81 3.31
C THR A 149 27.75 9.90 4.29
N GLY A 150 29.02 10.32 4.23
CA GLY A 150 29.65 11.18 5.23
C GLY A 150 30.07 10.42 6.49
N ILE A 151 29.85 9.10 6.55
CA ILE A 151 30.20 8.26 7.68
C ILE A 151 31.51 7.55 7.35
N LYS A 152 32.62 8.02 7.96
CA LYS A 152 33.99 7.54 7.65
C LYS A 152 34.13 6.01 7.62
N VAL A 153 33.54 5.31 8.60
CA VAL A 153 33.65 3.85 8.68
C VAL A 153 32.90 3.16 7.53
N VAL A 154 31.78 3.73 7.08
CA VAL A 154 31.01 3.22 5.94
C VAL A 154 31.74 3.55 4.65
N ASP A 155 32.08 4.82 4.42
CA ASP A 155 32.69 5.26 3.16
C ASP A 155 34.07 4.64 2.91
N LEU A 156 34.83 4.31 3.97
CA LEU A 156 36.15 3.69 3.85
C LEU A 156 36.08 2.16 3.74
N LEU A 157 35.29 1.49 4.58
CA LEU A 157 35.34 0.02 4.72
C LEU A 157 34.24 -0.70 3.93
N ALA A 158 33.07 -0.08 3.77
CA ALA A 158 31.90 -0.68 3.14
C ALA A 158 31.09 0.37 2.36
N PRO A 159 31.68 0.99 1.31
CA PRO A 159 31.06 2.10 0.60
C PRO A 159 29.73 1.69 -0.03
N TYR A 160 28.73 2.55 0.10
CA TYR A 160 27.40 2.29 -0.46
C TYR A 160 27.42 2.50 -1.97
N ARG A 161 26.70 1.66 -2.71
CA ARG A 161 26.49 1.84 -4.14
C ARG A 161 25.19 2.58 -4.38
N ARG A 162 25.18 3.61 -5.23
CA ARG A 162 23.94 4.28 -5.65
C ARG A 162 23.01 3.27 -6.34
N GLY A 163 21.74 3.27 -5.96
CA GLY A 163 20.75 2.26 -6.42
C GLY A 163 21.02 0.84 -5.91
N GLY A 164 21.97 0.65 -4.99
CA GLY A 164 22.25 -0.62 -4.33
C GLY A 164 21.30 -0.91 -3.17
N LYS A 165 21.24 -2.18 -2.76
CA LYS A 165 20.55 -2.61 -1.53
C LYS A 165 21.58 -2.74 -0.41
N ILE A 166 21.29 -2.16 0.74
CA ILE A 166 22.19 -2.15 1.91
C ILE A 166 21.50 -2.88 3.06
N GLY A 167 22.22 -3.78 3.72
CA GLY A 167 21.75 -4.48 4.92
C GLY A 167 22.42 -3.93 6.18
N LEU A 168 21.63 -3.55 7.18
CA LEU A 168 22.11 -3.15 8.50
C LEU A 168 21.84 -4.26 9.51
N PHE A 169 22.85 -5.09 9.76
CA PHE A 169 22.73 -6.25 10.65
C PHE A 169 23.23 -5.93 12.06
N GLY A 170 22.45 -6.30 13.08
CA GLY A 170 22.85 -6.15 14.47
C GLY A 170 21.71 -6.36 15.47
N GLY A 171 22.06 -6.61 16.74
CA GLY A 171 21.10 -6.89 17.83
C GLY A 171 20.31 -5.68 18.33
N ALA A 172 19.59 -5.85 19.43
CA ALA A 172 18.93 -4.73 20.12
C ALA A 172 19.98 -3.78 20.73
N GLY A 173 19.73 -2.47 20.73
CA GLY A 173 20.60 -1.48 21.37
C GLY A 173 21.93 -1.17 20.66
N VAL A 174 22.27 -1.85 19.56
CA VAL A 174 23.55 -1.62 18.82
C VAL A 174 23.56 -0.35 17.96
N GLY A 175 22.53 0.49 18.09
CA GLY A 175 22.48 1.79 17.41
C GLY A 175 22.11 1.78 15.93
N LYS A 176 21.47 0.72 15.38
CA LYS A 176 21.07 0.65 13.95
C LYS A 176 20.28 1.86 13.43
N THR A 177 19.48 2.48 14.28
CA THR A 177 18.68 3.66 13.91
C THR A 177 19.55 4.88 13.66
N VAL A 178 20.67 5.03 14.39
CA VAL A 178 21.57 6.18 14.29
C VAL A 178 22.17 6.36 12.89
N PRO A 179 22.80 5.35 12.26
CA PRO A 179 23.33 5.50 10.90
C PRO A 179 22.21 5.71 9.85
N ILE A 180 20.98 5.22 10.09
CA ILE A 180 19.84 5.51 9.21
C ILE A 180 19.47 6.99 9.29
N THR A 181 19.25 7.51 10.49
CA THR A 181 18.90 8.92 10.69
C THR A 181 20.01 9.87 10.25
N GLU A 182 21.27 9.48 10.47
CA GLU A 182 22.43 10.27 10.03
C GLU A 182 22.58 10.26 8.51
N SER A 183 22.33 9.13 7.85
CA SER A 183 22.31 9.07 6.39
C SER A 183 21.23 10.00 5.82
N ILE A 184 20.01 9.99 6.37
CA ILE A 184 18.93 10.89 5.94
C ILE A 184 19.37 12.36 6.08
N ASN A 185 19.95 12.73 7.21
CA ASN A 185 20.43 14.09 7.48
C ASN A 185 21.52 14.53 6.48
N ASN A 186 22.51 13.68 6.21
CA ASN A 186 23.62 14.01 5.33
C ASN A 186 23.17 14.11 3.87
N ILE A 187 22.25 13.25 3.44
CA ILE A 187 21.66 13.29 2.10
C ILE A 187 20.86 14.58 1.90
N ALA A 188 19.96 14.89 2.84
CA ALA A 188 19.12 16.08 2.74
C ALA A 188 19.97 17.37 2.65
N LYS A 189 21.09 17.43 3.38
CA LYS A 189 22.00 18.59 3.37
C LYS A 189 22.91 18.66 2.13
N ALA A 190 23.46 17.54 1.68
CA ALA A 190 24.48 17.52 0.63
C ALA A 190 23.91 17.39 -0.79
N HIS A 191 22.74 16.75 -0.94
CA HIS A 191 22.16 16.40 -2.23
C HIS A 191 20.78 17.02 -2.50
N GLY A 192 20.32 17.92 -1.62
CA GLY A 192 19.11 18.73 -1.85
C GLY A 192 17.78 18.04 -1.56
N GLY A 193 17.80 16.80 -1.07
CA GLY A 193 16.60 15.97 -0.89
C GLY A 193 16.30 15.14 -2.12
#